data_AF-A0A2D0KY99-F1
#
_entry.id   AF-A0A2D0KY99-F1
#
_cell.length_a   1.000
_cell.length_b   1.000
_cell.length_c   1.000
_cell.angle_alpha   90.00
_cell.angle_beta   90.00
_cell.angle_gamma   90.00
#
_symmetry.space_group_name_H-M   'P 1'
#
loop_
_entity.id
_entity.type
_entity.pdbx_description
1 polymer ?
#
loop_
_entity_poly.entity_id
_entity_poly.type
_entity_poly.pdbx_seq_one_letter_code
_entity_poly.pdbx_strand_id
1 'polypeptide(L)'
;MDDVLLSRIGTCVTILCAIGSVIGWCKSRRAATDAQLAVREIRYHRNIRQASTVHAALSNTLKSVRQIGVGCNVEKIVGINIEPIIDETEIFLEQLQEVFADSHLKNKLDINLDEFLSGIRISISSLSDSILPEDKLREGRDIYSKLSSLKATIGNISNEITFNPKGDKNGN
;
A
#
# COMPACT_ATOMS: atom_id res chain seq x y z
N MET A 1 10.08 -73.54 -1.45
CA MET A 1 8.74 -73.04 -1.08
C MET A 1 8.81 -71.58 -0.63
N ASP A 2 10.00 -70.97 -0.77
CA ASP A 2 10.43 -69.77 -0.05
C ASP A 2 10.26 -68.49 -0.91
N ASP A 3 10.24 -68.63 -2.24
CA ASP A 3 10.06 -67.53 -3.19
C ASP A 3 8.67 -66.87 -3.09
N VAL A 4 7.64 -67.65 -2.74
CA VAL A 4 6.26 -67.15 -2.62
C VAL A 4 6.08 -66.29 -1.36
N LEU A 5 6.77 -66.63 -0.27
CA LEU A 5 6.76 -65.85 0.97
C LEU A 5 7.54 -64.54 0.81
N LEU A 6 8.70 -64.58 0.14
CA LEU A 6 9.52 -63.39 -0.12
C LEU A 6 8.79 -62.38 -1.03
N SER A 7 8.10 -62.87 -2.07
CA SER A 7 7.30 -62.05 -2.98
C SER A 7 6.10 -61.38 -2.26
N ARG A 8 5.43 -62.11 -1.36
CA ARG A 8 4.32 -61.57 -0.56
C ARG A 8 4.78 -60.49 0.41
N ILE A 9 5.92 -60.68 1.07
CA ILE A 9 6.50 -59.69 2.01
C ILE A 9 6.94 -58.42 1.25
N GLY A 10 7.61 -58.57 0.10
CA GLY A 10 8.01 -57.43 -0.73
C GLY A 10 6.82 -56.59 -1.19
N THR A 11 5.73 -57.26 -1.61
CA THR A 11 4.49 -56.58 -2.04
C THR A 11 3.84 -55.81 -0.88
N CYS A 12 3.79 -56.39 0.33
CA CYS A 12 3.28 -55.70 1.52
C CYS A 12 4.11 -54.45 1.88
N VAL A 13 5.43 -54.53 1.78
CA VAL A 13 6.32 -53.38 2.05
C VAL A 13 6.09 -52.26 1.03
N THR A 14 5.95 -52.58 -0.26
CA THR A 14 5.68 -51.58 -1.30
C THR A 14 4.31 -50.90 -1.10
N ILE A 15 3.28 -51.66 -0.72
CA ILE A 15 1.94 -51.11 -0.43
C ILE A 15 1.98 -50.17 0.79
N LEU A 16 2.64 -50.57 1.88
CA LEU A 16 2.77 -49.73 3.07
C LEU A 16 3.59 -48.47 2.79
N CYS A 17 4.63 -48.57 1.96
CA CYS A 17 5.43 -47.43 1.54
C CYS A 17 4.59 -46.45 0.69
N ALA A 18 3.80 -46.97 -0.25
CA ALA A 18 2.89 -46.15 -1.07
C ALA A 18 1.81 -45.43 -0.21
N ILE A 19 1.23 -46.11 0.77
CA ILE A 19 0.27 -45.51 1.71
C ILE A 19 0.94 -44.41 2.53
N GLY A 20 2.16 -44.65 3.04
CA GLY A 20 2.95 -43.65 3.76
C GLY A 20 3.28 -42.41 2.92
N SER A 21 3.64 -42.60 1.65
CA SER A 21 3.90 -41.52 0.70
C SER A 21 2.66 -40.69 0.39
N VAL A 22 1.49 -41.32 0.21
CA VAL A 22 0.22 -40.60 -0.03
C VAL A 22 -0.19 -39.78 1.20
N ILE A 23 -0.06 -40.33 2.41
CA ILE A 23 -0.35 -39.60 3.65
C ILE A 23 0.62 -38.43 3.84
N GLY A 24 1.92 -38.65 3.59
CA GLY A 24 2.94 -37.61 3.63
C GLY A 24 2.67 -36.48 2.63
N TRP A 25 2.25 -36.83 1.42
CA TRP A 25 1.91 -35.86 0.37
C TRP A 25 0.66 -35.05 0.72
N CYS A 26 -0.40 -35.70 1.23
CA CYS A 26 -1.59 -34.99 1.71
C CYS A 26 -1.29 -34.05 2.87
N LYS A 27 -0.44 -34.46 3.83
CA LYS A 27 -0.05 -33.63 4.97
C LYS A 27 0.81 -32.43 4.54
N SER A 28 1.74 -32.65 3.62
CA SER A 28 2.57 -31.59 3.03
C SER A 28 1.72 -30.59 2.24
N ARG A 29 0.74 -31.05 1.47
CA ARG A 29 -0.18 -30.19 0.73
C ARG A 29 -1.05 -29.34 1.65
N ARG A 30 -1.55 -29.90 2.77
CA ARG A 30 -2.27 -29.12 3.79
C ARG A 30 -1.39 -28.07 4.43
N ALA A 31 -0.17 -28.43 4.85
CA ALA A 31 0.78 -27.48 5.42
C ALA A 31 1.18 -26.35 4.44
N ALA A 32 1.33 -26.66 3.15
CA ALA A 32 1.59 -25.66 2.13
C ALA A 32 0.41 -24.71 1.93
N THR A 33 -0.83 -25.23 1.95
CA THR A 33 -2.04 -24.40 1.89
C THR A 33 -2.16 -23.51 3.12
N ASP A 34 -1.92 -24.04 4.32
CA ASP A 34 -1.99 -23.28 5.57
C ASP A 34 -0.92 -22.17 5.60
N ALA A 35 0.29 -22.46 5.12
CA ALA A 35 1.35 -21.46 4.99
C ALA A 35 0.99 -20.37 3.97
N GLN A 36 0.37 -20.71 2.84
CA GLN A 36 -0.13 -19.72 1.87
C GLN A 36 -1.23 -18.84 2.46
N LEU A 37 -2.13 -19.41 3.27
CA LEU A 37 -3.16 -18.64 3.98
C LEU A 37 -2.54 -17.69 5.01
N ALA A 38 -1.60 -18.16 5.82
CA ALA A 38 -0.90 -17.32 6.79
C ALA A 38 -0.12 -16.17 6.12
N VAL A 39 0.57 -16.43 5.01
CA VAL A 39 1.26 -15.38 4.24
C VAL A 39 0.28 -14.36 3.68
N ARG A 40 -0.88 -14.82 3.20
CA ARG A 40 -1.94 -13.93 2.70
C ARG A 40 -2.51 -13.04 3.81
N GLU A 41 -2.73 -13.60 5.00
CA GLU A 41 -3.21 -12.88 6.17
C GLU A 41 -2.19 -11.84 6.67
N ILE A 42 -0.91 -12.20 6.74
CA ILE A 42 0.17 -11.27 7.09
C ILE A 42 0.25 -10.11 6.08
N ARG A 43 0.18 -10.41 4.78
CA ARG A 43 0.20 -9.38 3.72
C ARG A 43 -1.03 -8.46 3.84
N TYR A 44 -2.20 -9.02 4.13
CA TYR A 44 -3.43 -8.25 4.34
C TYR A 44 -3.30 -7.28 5.51
N HIS A 45 -2.85 -7.75 6.69
CA HIS A 45 -2.65 -6.87 7.84
C HIS A 45 -1.60 -5.78 7.59
N ARG A 46 -0.53 -6.10 6.86
CA ARG A 46 0.48 -5.12 6.44
C ARG A 46 -0.13 -4.05 5.54
N ASN A 47 -0.95 -4.44 4.56
CA ASN A 47 -1.58 -3.53 3.62
C ASN A 47 -2.62 -2.62 4.31
N ILE A 48 -3.42 -3.14 5.25
CA ILE A 48 -4.35 -2.31 6.06
C ILE A 48 -3.56 -1.22 6.80
N ARG A 49 -2.48 -1.62 7.47
CA ARG A 49 -1.67 -0.70 8.26
C ARG A 49 -1.05 0.38 7.39
N GLN A 50 -0.48 0.00 6.25
CA GLN A 50 0.12 0.94 5.29
C GLN A 50 -0.91 1.90 4.71
N ALA A 51 -2.08 1.43 4.28
CA ALA A 51 -3.15 2.28 3.75
C ALA A 51 -3.68 3.26 4.81
N SER A 52 -3.84 2.80 6.06
CA SER A 52 -4.23 3.65 7.19
C SER A 52 -3.18 4.71 7.51
N THR A 53 -1.89 4.34 7.50
CA THR A 53 -0.77 5.27 7.72
C THR A 53 -0.73 6.35 6.65
N VAL A 54 -0.86 5.99 5.37
CA VAL A 54 -0.88 6.97 4.27
C VAL A 54 -2.10 7.87 4.34
N HIS A 55 -3.27 7.34 4.71
CA HIS A 55 -4.47 8.16 4.88
C HIS A 55 -4.29 9.20 6.01
N ALA A 56 -3.71 8.78 7.14
CA ALA A 56 -3.39 9.68 8.25
C ALA A 56 -2.36 10.74 7.85
N ALA A 57 -1.28 10.33 7.16
CA ALA A 57 -0.26 11.24 6.65
C ALA A 57 -0.86 12.26 5.68
N LEU A 58 -1.65 11.82 4.69
CA LEU A 58 -2.36 12.71 3.77
C LEU A 58 -3.24 13.73 4.51
N SER A 59 -3.97 13.27 5.53
CA SER A 59 -4.83 14.17 6.29
C SER A 59 -4.05 15.21 7.10
N ASN A 60 -2.84 14.88 7.56
CA ASN A 60 -1.98 15.82 8.27
C ASN A 60 -1.34 16.81 7.29
N THR A 61 -0.75 16.32 6.20
CA THR A 61 -0.19 17.17 5.13
C THR A 61 -1.25 18.12 4.57
N LEU A 62 -2.49 17.67 4.33
CA LEU A 62 -3.58 18.56 3.89
C LEU A 62 -3.90 19.66 4.91
N LYS A 63 -3.78 19.40 6.22
CA LYS A 63 -3.98 20.43 7.25
C LYS A 63 -2.85 21.45 7.22
N SER A 64 -1.61 21.01 7.09
CA SER A 64 -0.43 21.88 7.02
C SER A 64 -0.44 22.73 5.75
N VAL A 65 -0.63 22.12 4.58
CA VAL A 65 -0.73 22.83 3.29
C VAL A 65 -1.92 23.79 3.26
N ARG A 66 -3.02 23.51 3.98
CA ARG A 66 -4.15 24.45 4.09
C ARG A 66 -3.74 25.79 4.74
N GLN A 67 -2.72 25.80 5.60
CA GLN A 67 -2.20 27.01 6.23
C GLN A 67 -1.52 27.97 5.25
N ILE A 68 -1.04 27.46 4.11
CA ILE A 68 -0.41 28.26 3.04
C ILE A 68 -1.25 28.32 1.76
N GLY A 69 -2.31 27.51 1.65
CA GLY A 69 -3.20 27.46 0.49
C GLY A 69 -4.58 28.07 0.75
N VAL A 70 -5.62 27.23 0.73
CA VAL A 70 -7.04 27.65 0.71
C VAL A 70 -7.51 28.28 2.03
N GLY A 71 -6.81 28.03 3.14
CA GLY A 71 -7.12 28.63 4.45
C GLY A 71 -6.37 29.94 4.72
N CYS A 72 -5.53 30.39 3.78
CA CYS A 72 -4.64 31.52 3.96
C CYS A 72 -5.02 32.70 3.06
N ASN A 73 -4.47 33.86 3.40
CA ASN A 73 -4.57 35.11 2.66
C ASN A 73 -3.19 35.78 2.65
N VAL A 74 -2.98 36.69 1.69
CA VAL A 74 -1.68 37.31 1.37
C VAL A 74 -1.01 37.93 2.60
N GLU A 75 -1.78 38.51 3.52
CA GLU A 75 -1.26 39.12 4.75
C GLU A 75 -0.79 38.07 5.78
N LYS A 76 -1.43 36.90 5.82
CA LYS A 76 -1.12 35.86 6.81
C LYS A 76 0.09 35.02 6.38
N ILE A 77 0.27 34.80 5.07
CA ILE A 77 1.33 33.91 4.57
C ILE A 77 2.74 34.48 4.78
N VAL A 78 2.88 35.80 4.92
CA VAL A 78 4.18 36.47 5.14
C VAL A 78 4.86 36.01 6.44
N GLY A 79 4.07 35.69 7.47
CA GLY A 79 4.57 35.25 8.77
C GLY A 79 4.66 33.73 8.95
N ILE A 80 4.31 32.96 7.92
CA ILE A 80 4.30 31.49 8.00
C ILE A 80 5.64 30.96 7.52
N ASN A 81 6.26 30.11 8.35
CA ASN A 81 7.42 29.34 7.92
C ASN A 81 6.95 28.19 7.02
N ILE A 82 7.43 28.18 5.77
CA ILE A 82 6.95 27.28 4.71
C ILE A 82 7.80 26.00 4.66
N GLU A 83 9.09 26.08 5.01
CA GLU A 83 10.01 24.93 5.13
C GLU A 83 9.36 23.70 5.81
N PRO A 84 8.83 23.79 7.05
CA PRO A 84 8.28 22.62 7.72
C PRO A 84 7.06 22.02 7.01
N ILE A 85 6.31 22.84 6.26
CA ILE A 85 5.16 22.37 5.47
C ILE A 85 5.64 21.67 4.20
N ILE A 86 6.71 22.18 3.59
CA ILE A 86 7.38 21.55 2.45
C ILE A 86 7.93 20.19 2.89
N ASP A 87 8.72 20.14 3.97
CA ASP A 87 9.31 18.91 4.51
C ASP A 87 8.23 17.85 4.81
N GLU A 88 7.15 18.24 5.49
CA GLU A 88 6.02 17.33 5.76
C GLU A 88 5.36 16.82 4.48
N THR A 89 5.27 17.68 3.46
CA THR A 89 4.73 17.28 2.16
C THR A 89 5.65 16.31 1.44
N GLU A 90 6.97 16.55 1.44
CA GLU A 90 7.94 15.64 0.83
C GLU A 90 7.97 14.27 1.51
N ILE A 91 7.97 14.23 2.85
CA ILE A 91 7.88 12.98 3.61
C ILE A 91 6.61 12.21 3.24
N PHE A 92 5.47 12.91 3.08
CA PHE A 92 4.24 12.27 2.62
C PHE A 92 4.39 11.69 1.20
N LEU A 93 5.01 12.43 0.27
CA LEU A 93 5.23 11.95 -1.10
C LEU A 93 6.10 10.69 -1.12
N GLU A 94 7.13 10.62 -0.29
CA GLU A 94 7.97 9.42 -0.14
C GLU A 94 7.17 8.23 0.42
N GLN A 95 6.38 8.44 1.47
CA GLN A 95 5.51 7.41 2.03
C GLN A 95 4.48 6.91 1.02
N LEU A 96 3.91 7.83 0.23
CA LEU A 96 2.97 7.51 -0.84
C LEU A 96 3.67 6.64 -1.90
N GLN A 97 4.87 7.03 -2.33
CA GLN A 97 5.66 6.27 -3.29
C GLN A 97 6.00 4.88 -2.78
N GLU A 98 6.43 4.75 -1.52
CA GLU A 98 6.78 3.47 -0.91
C GLU A 98 5.57 2.51 -0.83
N VAL A 99 4.41 3.01 -0.40
CA VAL A 99 3.22 2.18 -0.24
C VAL A 99 2.64 1.76 -1.59
N PHE A 100 2.64 2.65 -2.58
CA PHE A 100 2.12 2.36 -3.91
C PHE A 100 3.17 1.79 -4.89
N ALA A 101 4.40 1.54 -4.42
CA ALA A 101 5.35 0.70 -5.15
C ALA A 101 4.91 -0.77 -5.19
N ASP A 102 4.11 -1.23 -4.21
CA ASP A 102 3.51 -2.57 -4.25
C ASP A 102 2.49 -2.64 -5.41
N SER A 103 2.72 -3.55 -6.34
CA SER A 103 1.90 -3.74 -7.54
C SER A 103 0.42 -4.04 -7.22
N HIS A 104 0.12 -4.61 -6.05
CA HIS A 104 -1.27 -4.84 -5.61
C HIS A 104 -2.01 -3.55 -5.27
N LEU A 105 -1.30 -2.52 -4.79
CA LEU A 105 -1.88 -1.23 -4.42
C LEU A 105 -1.78 -0.23 -5.57
N LYS A 106 -0.71 -0.30 -6.37
CA LYS A 106 -0.51 0.56 -7.55
C LYS A 106 -1.72 0.54 -8.49
N ASN A 107 -2.25 -0.66 -8.78
CA ASN A 107 -3.38 -0.84 -9.67
C ASN A 107 -4.70 -0.25 -9.12
N LYS A 108 -4.77 0.08 -7.82
CA LYS A 108 -5.96 0.66 -7.20
C LYS A 108 -5.98 2.18 -7.21
N LEU A 109 -4.84 2.83 -7.47
CA LEU A 109 -4.72 4.28 -7.36
C LEU A 109 -5.30 5.04 -8.57
N ASP A 110 -5.57 4.34 -9.69
CA ASP A 110 -6.14 4.88 -10.94
C ASP A 110 -5.51 6.20 -11.42
N ILE A 111 -4.24 6.43 -11.07
CA ILE A 111 -3.45 7.59 -11.49
C ILE A 111 -2.04 7.14 -11.81
N ASN A 112 -1.39 7.92 -12.68
CA ASN A 112 0.04 7.81 -12.89
C ASN A 112 0.78 8.42 -11.68
N LEU A 113 1.19 7.57 -10.73
CA LEU A 113 1.83 8.00 -9.49
C LEU A 113 3.09 8.82 -9.75
N ASP A 114 3.95 8.39 -10.68
CA ASP A 114 5.20 9.10 -10.98
C ASP A 114 4.94 10.52 -11.49
N GLU A 115 3.97 10.67 -12.41
CA GLU A 115 3.56 11.97 -12.94
C GLU A 115 2.94 12.86 -11.86
N PHE A 116 2.13 12.28 -10.98
CA PHE A 116 1.53 12.99 -9.85
C PHE A 116 2.61 13.49 -8.85
N LEU A 117 3.55 12.63 -8.48
CA LEU A 117 4.66 12.97 -7.58
C LEU A 117 5.54 14.06 -8.18
N SER A 118 5.91 13.94 -9.46
CA SER A 118 6.66 14.98 -10.18
C SER A 118 5.88 16.30 -10.22
N GLY A 119 4.57 16.25 -10.49
CA GLY A 119 3.72 17.43 -10.54
C GLY A 119 3.61 18.17 -9.20
N ILE A 120 3.66 17.47 -8.07
CA ILE A 120 3.70 18.12 -6.75
C ILE A 120 5.10 18.64 -6.43
N ARG A 121 6.16 17.87 -6.73
CA ARG A 121 7.55 18.33 -6.51
C ARG A 121 7.86 19.62 -7.27
N ILE A 122 7.35 19.77 -8.49
CA ILE A 122 7.48 21.03 -9.26
C ILE A 122 6.82 22.20 -8.51
N SER A 123 5.60 22.00 -7.98
CA SER A 123 4.91 23.03 -7.19
C SER A 123 5.63 23.33 -5.88
N ILE A 124 6.25 22.33 -5.24
CA ILE A 124 7.08 22.51 -4.03
C ILE A 124 8.33 23.34 -4.35
N SER A 125 9.06 23.02 -5.43
CA SER A 125 10.21 23.81 -5.85
C SER A 125 9.79 25.25 -6.16
N SER A 126 8.68 25.43 -6.88
CA SER A 126 8.14 26.76 -7.19
C SER A 126 7.73 27.53 -5.92
N LEU A 127 7.20 26.84 -4.92
CA LEU A 127 6.86 27.42 -3.62
C LEU A 127 8.12 27.84 -2.84
N SER A 128 9.17 27.04 -2.86
CA SER A 128 10.46 27.36 -2.22
C SER A 128 11.14 28.57 -2.86
N ASP A 129 11.10 28.66 -4.19
CA ASP A 129 11.70 29.76 -4.97
C ASP A 129 10.88 31.05 -4.94
N SER A 130 9.61 30.98 -4.52
CA SER A 130 8.71 32.13 -4.54
C SER A 130 9.03 33.14 -3.43
N ILE A 131 9.26 34.40 -3.82
CA ILE A 131 9.51 35.51 -2.89
C ILE A 131 8.20 36.24 -2.57
N LEU A 132 7.30 36.33 -3.55
CA LEU A 132 6.04 37.05 -3.41
C LEU A 132 5.00 36.24 -2.64
N PRO A 133 4.31 36.84 -1.65
CA PRO A 133 3.24 36.18 -0.89
C PRO A 133 2.09 35.64 -1.76
N GLU A 134 1.80 36.30 -2.89
CA GLU A 134 0.75 35.88 -3.82
C GLU A 134 1.11 34.58 -4.56
N ASP A 135 2.37 34.45 -4.97
CA ASP A 135 2.87 33.24 -5.62
C ASP A 135 2.90 32.07 -4.63
N LYS A 136 3.39 32.30 -3.40
CA LYS A 136 3.35 31.30 -2.31
C LYS A 136 1.95 30.74 -2.09
N LEU A 137 0.96 31.63 -2.10
CA LEU A 137 -0.44 31.28 -1.89
C LEU A 137 -1.03 30.54 -3.09
N ARG A 138 -0.64 30.90 -4.32
CA ARG A 138 -1.04 30.18 -5.54
C ARG A 138 -0.48 28.75 -5.53
N GLU A 139 0.82 28.59 -5.30
CA GLU A 139 1.46 27.28 -5.27
C GLU A 139 0.92 26.41 -4.11
N GLY A 140 0.71 26.99 -2.92
CA GLY A 140 0.07 26.29 -1.80
C GLY A 140 -1.36 25.82 -2.10
N ARG A 141 -2.12 26.58 -2.90
CA ARG A 141 -3.46 26.16 -3.37
C ARG A 141 -3.38 25.04 -4.41
N ASP A 142 -2.41 25.09 -5.31
CA ASP A 142 -2.20 24.04 -6.31
C ASP A 142 -1.81 22.71 -5.65
N ILE A 143 -0.85 22.72 -4.71
CA ILE A 143 -0.47 21.56 -3.90
C ILE A 143 -1.68 21.02 -3.15
N TYR A 144 -2.46 21.88 -2.49
CA TYR A 144 -3.67 21.46 -1.78
C TYR A 144 -4.68 20.79 -2.70
N SER A 145 -4.91 21.34 -3.89
CA SER A 145 -5.87 20.80 -4.85
C SER A 145 -5.45 19.41 -5.33
N LYS A 146 -4.17 19.25 -5.70
CA LYS A 146 -3.59 17.97 -6.11
C LYS A 146 -3.66 16.93 -4.98
N LEU A 147 -3.30 17.30 -3.75
CA LEU A 147 -3.41 16.37 -2.60
C LEU A 147 -4.86 16.03 -2.24
N SER A 148 -5.78 16.98 -2.39
CA SER A 148 -7.19 16.75 -2.03
C SER A 148 -7.87 15.78 -2.99
N SER A 149 -7.43 15.69 -4.25
CA SER A 149 -7.98 14.72 -5.22
C SER A 149 -7.69 13.27 -4.80
N LEU A 150 -6.55 13.03 -4.13
CA LEU A 150 -6.18 11.72 -3.59
C LEU A 150 -7.02 11.27 -2.39
N LYS A 151 -7.67 12.21 -1.68
CA LYS A 151 -8.34 11.89 -0.41
C LYS A 151 -9.46 10.86 -0.57
N ALA A 152 -10.26 10.99 -1.63
CA ALA A 152 -11.34 10.07 -1.93
C ALA A 152 -10.78 8.69 -2.32
N THR A 153 -9.78 8.65 -3.21
CA THR A 153 -9.15 7.41 -3.68
C THR A 153 -8.47 6.65 -2.55
N ILE A 154 -7.63 7.31 -1.75
CA ILE A 154 -6.94 6.67 -0.61
C ILE A 154 -7.93 6.28 0.48
N GLY A 155 -8.99 7.07 0.70
CA GLY A 155 -10.09 6.70 1.61
C GLY A 155 -10.83 5.44 1.14
N ASN A 156 -11.13 5.33 -0.15
CA ASN A 156 -11.77 4.16 -0.74
C ASN A 156 -10.87 2.92 -0.66
N ILE A 157 -9.57 3.06 -0.95
CA ILE A 157 -8.59 1.98 -0.81
C ILE A 157 -8.49 1.52 0.65
N SER A 158 -8.39 2.46 1.60
CA SER A 158 -8.36 2.14 3.03
C SER A 158 -9.63 1.41 3.48
N ASN A 159 -10.81 1.88 3.04
CA ASN A 159 -12.09 1.23 3.34
C ASN A 159 -12.19 -0.15 2.69
N GLU A 160 -11.83 -0.31 1.43
CA GLU A 160 -11.88 -1.59 0.73
C GLU A 160 -10.95 -2.60 1.38
N ILE A 161 -9.72 -2.20 1.73
CA ILE A 161 -8.76 -3.07 2.41
C ILE A 161 -9.21 -3.37 3.84
N THR A 162 -9.94 -2.48 4.51
CA THR A 162 -10.43 -2.70 5.89
C THR A 162 -11.70 -3.56 5.94
N PHE A 163 -12.64 -3.35 5.02
CA PHE A 163 -13.97 -3.95 5.02
C PHE A 163 -14.12 -5.13 4.05
N ASN A 164 -13.15 -5.40 3.16
CA ASN A 164 -13.14 -6.57 2.29
C ASN A 164 -11.98 -7.54 2.63
N PRO A 165 -12.06 -8.30 3.74
CA PRO A 165 -11.01 -9.24 4.17
C PRO A 165 -10.83 -10.46 3.27
N LYS A 166 -11.66 -10.61 2.24
CA LYS A 166 -11.62 -11.72 1.29
C LYS A 166 -11.67 -11.13 -0.11
N GLY A 167 -10.51 -10.79 -0.66
CA GLY A 167 -10.36 -10.65 -2.11
C GLY A 167 -10.99 -11.87 -2.78
N ASP A 168 -11.85 -11.61 -3.76
CA ASP A 168 -12.64 -12.56 -4.55
C ASP A 168 -12.38 -14.04 -4.25
N LYS A 169 -13.30 -14.63 -3.50
CA LYS A 169 -13.66 -16.03 -3.74
C LYS A 169 -14.58 -16.07 -4.96
N ASN A 170 -14.08 -15.69 -6.13
CA ASN A 170 -14.75 -15.94 -7.39
C ASN A 170 -13.69 -16.11 -8.48
N GLY A 171 -13.36 -17.36 -8.73
CA GLY A 171 -12.56 -17.82 -9.87
C GLY A 171 -12.90 -19.29 -10.05
N ASN A 172 -13.75 -19.55 -11.06
CA ASN A 172 -14.24 -20.82 -11.59
C ASN A 172 -13.42 -22.08 -11.26
#